data_AF-A0A8J8EHU1-F1
#
_entry.id   AF-A0A8J8EHU1-F1
#
_cell.length_a   1.000
_cell.length_b   1.000
_cell.length_c   1.000
_cell.angle_alpha   90.00
_cell.angle_beta   90.00
_cell.angle_gamma   90.00
#
_symmetry.space_group_name_H-M   'P 1'
#
loop_
_entity.id
_entity.type
_entity.pdbx_description
1 polymer ?
#
loop_
_entity_poly.entity_id
_entity_poly.type
_entity_poly.pdbx_seq_one_letter_code
_entity_poly.pdbx_strand_id
1 'polypeptide(L)' 'MIYVDANILYNYIFETELTEYSLKVLSLNEPKITSDTVVNEAIFAFEKASKGKLRDYISPKTKTHP' A
#
# COMPACT_ATOMS: atom_id res chain seq x y z
N MET A 1 -15.45 2.27 13.97
CA MET A 1 -14.16 1.57 14.01
C MET A 1 -13.85 1.15 12.59
N ILE A 2 -12.63 1.42 12.12
CA ILE A 2 -12.19 1.14 10.76
C ILE A 2 -11.08 0.11 10.83
N TYR A 3 -11.23 -1.00 10.12
CA TYR A 3 -10.14 -1.93 9.91
C TYR A 3 -9.28 -1.44 8.75
N VAL A 4 -8.01 -1.20 9.02
CA VAL A 4 -7.03 -0.69 8.05
C VAL A 4 -6.28 -1.88 7.46
N ASP A 5 -6.39 -2.01 6.15
CA ASP A 5 -5.73 -3.05 5.36
C ASP A 5 -4.36 -2.56 4.82
N ALA A 6 -3.54 -3.50 4.34
CA ALA A 6 -2.17 -3.25 3.91
C ALA A 6 -2.11 -2.25 2.74
N ASN A 7 -3.14 -2.19 1.90
CA ASN A 7 -3.22 -1.27 0.77
C ASN A 7 -3.25 0.21 1.20
N ILE A 8 -3.95 0.56 2.28
CA ILE A 8 -4.01 1.93 2.82
C ILE A 8 -2.63 2.33 3.33
N LEU A 9 -1.98 1.43 4.08
CA LEU A 9 -0.63 1.65 4.58
C LEU A 9 0.38 1.80 3.44
N TYR A 10 0.26 0.94 2.42
CA TYR A 10 1.10 0.98 1.24
C TYR A 10 1.02 2.32 0.51
N ASN A 11 -0.20 2.75 0.15
CA ASN A 11 -0.39 4.01 -0.57
C ASN A 11 0.02 5.22 0.28
N TYR A 12 -0.14 5.16 1.61
CA TYR A 12 0.32 6.19 2.52
C TYR A 12 1.85 6.27 2.63
N ILE A 13 2.54 5.14 2.75
CA ILE A 13 4.01 5.08 2.93
C ILE A 13 4.76 5.40 1.63
N PHE A 14 4.24 4.94 0.48
CA PHE A 14 4.93 5.04 -0.81
C PHE A 14 4.50 6.22 -1.68
N GLU A 15 3.62 7.07 -1.17
CA GLU A 15 3.14 8.28 -1.86
C GLU A 15 2.72 8.01 -3.32
N THR A 16 1.74 7.13 -3.51
CA THR A 16 1.18 6.79 -4.82
C THR A 16 0.10 7.78 -5.28
N GLU A 17 -0.47 7.55 -6.47
CA GLU A 17 -1.65 8.28 -6.95
C GLU A 17 -2.89 8.16 -6.05
N LEU A 18 -2.94 7.15 -5.17
CA LEU A 18 -4.06 6.91 -4.23
C LEU A 18 -3.79 7.42 -2.81
N THR A 19 -2.66 8.12 -2.59
CA THR A 19 -2.28 8.65 -1.27
C THR A 19 -3.39 9.50 -0.65
N GLU A 20 -4.05 10.32 -1.47
CA GLU A 20 -5.09 11.24 -0.99
C GLU A 20 -6.29 10.49 -0.41
N TYR A 21 -6.66 9.33 -0.98
CA TYR A 21 -7.72 8.48 -0.44
C TYR A 21 -7.30 7.81 0.88
N SER A 22 -6.04 7.38 0.95
CA SER A 22 -5.50 6.77 2.17
C SER A 22 -5.45 7.78 3.31
N LEU A 23 -5.02 9.01 3.03
CA LEU A 23 -5.06 10.12 3.98
C LEU A 23 -6.47 10.43 4.47
N LYS A 24 -7.47 10.45 3.57
CA LYS A 24 -8.88 10.65 3.96
C LYS A 24 -9.32 9.59 4.97
N VAL A 25 -9.05 8.31 4.72
CA VAL A 25 -9.38 7.20 5.64
C VAL A 25 -8.65 7.35 6.98
N LEU A 26 -7.36 7.66 6.95
CA LEU A 26 -6.54 7.81 8.16
C LEU A 26 -6.91 9.06 8.98
N SER A 27 -7.54 10.06 8.37
CA SER A 27 -7.97 11.30 9.02
C SER A 27 -9.37 11.22 9.66
N LEU A 28 -10.13 10.16 9.40
CA LEU A 28 -11.44 9.93 10.01
C LEU A 28 -11.32 9.81 11.55
N ASN A 29 -12.31 10.25 12.33
CA ASN A 29 -12.20 10.26 13.80
C ASN A 29 -12.38 8.87 14.44
N GLU A 30 -12.79 7.89 13.66
CA GLU A 30 -13.02 6.52 14.10
C GLU A 30 -11.70 5.84 14.49
N PRO A 31 -11.71 5.01 15.56
CA PRO A 31 -10.57 4.18 15.91
C PRO A 31 -10.14 3.29 14.74
N LYS A 32 -8.83 3.24 14.47
CA LYS A 32 -8.22 2.37 13.47
C LYS A 32 -7.68 1.13 14.15
N ILE A 33 -8.06 -0.01 13.63
CA ILE A 33 -7.51 -1.30 14.03
C ILE A 33 -6.86 -1.94 12.82
N THR A 34 -5.84 -2.75 13.06
CA THR A 34 -5.19 -3.57 12.03
C THR A 34 -4.75 -4.88 12.68
N SER A 35 -4.20 -5.81 11.90
CA SER A 35 -3.69 -7.08 12.41
C SER A 35 -2.20 -7.23 12.12
N ASP A 36 -1.54 -8.11 12.87
CA ASP A 36 -0.14 -8.48 12.65
C ASP A 36 0.09 -9.00 11.22
N THR A 37 -0.91 -9.69 10.64
CA THR A 37 -0.87 -10.14 9.24
C THR A 37 -0.76 -8.95 8.29
N VAL A 38 -1.59 -7.93 8.45
CA VAL A 38 -1.56 -6.71 7.61
C VAL A 38 -0.23 -5.96 7.77
N VAL A 39 0.31 -5.90 8.99
CA VAL A 39 1.63 -5.31 9.24
C VAL A 39 2.73 -6.08 8.50
N ASN A 40 2.71 -7.41 8.58
CA ASN A 40 3.69 -8.26 7.87
C ASN A 40 3.60 -8.10 6.35
N GLU A 41 2.40 -7.98 5.79
CA GLU A 41 2.19 -7.73 4.37
C GLU A 41 2.75 -6.37 3.94
N ALA A 42 2.50 -5.32 4.71
CA ALA A 42 3.02 -3.98 4.43
C ALA A 42 4.56 -3.96 4.47
N ILE A 43 5.19 -4.64 5.45
CA ILE A 43 6.65 -4.77 5.53
C ILE A 43 7.20 -5.56 4.34
N PHE A 44 6.56 -6.68 3.98
CA PHE A 44 6.99 -7.48 2.83
C PHE A 44 6.91 -6.68 1.52
N ALA A 45 5.81 -5.96 1.30
CA ALA A 45 5.66 -5.06 0.16
C ALA A 45 6.75 -3.97 0.17
N PHE A 46 7.06 -3.42 1.35
CA PHE A 46 8.10 -2.41 1.49
C PHE A 46 9.49 -2.94 1.10
N GLU A 47 9.88 -4.10 1.62
CA GLU A 47 11.17 -4.70 1.26
C GLU A 47 11.30 -4.97 -0.24
N LYS A 48 10.21 -5.39 -0.88
CA LYS A 48 10.17 -5.60 -2.34
C LYS A 48 10.33 -4.28 -3.10
N ALA A 49 9.75 -3.18 -2.60
CA ALA A 49 9.93 -1.84 -3.15
C ALA A 49 11.36 -1.36 -3.04
N SER A 50 11.95 -1.43 -1.85
CA SER A 50 13.32 -0.98 -1.59
C SER A 50 14.36 -1.75 -2.39
N LYS A 51 14.10 -3.03 -2.71
CA LYS A 51 14.95 -3.87 -3.56
C LYS A 51 14.71 -3.64 -5.07
N GLY A 52 13.94 -2.62 -5.47
CA GLY A 52 13.67 -2.26 -6.86
C GLY A 52 12.69 -3.18 -7.60
N LYS A 53 12.10 -4.18 -6.93
CA LYS A 53 11.22 -5.19 -7.56
C LYS A 53 9.76 -4.76 -7.64
N LEU A 54 9.37 -3.71 -6.94
CA LEU A 54 7.97 -3.28 -6.91
C LEU A 54 7.59 -2.39 -8.11
N ARG A 55 8.56 -1.75 -8.79
CA ARG A 55 8.31 -1.06 -10.07
C ARG A 55 7.65 -1.99 -11.11
N ASP A 56 8.04 -3.26 -11.14
CA ASP A 56 7.47 -4.27 -12.04
C ASP A 56 6.06 -4.73 -11.61
N TYR A 57 5.65 -4.46 -10.36
CA TYR A 57 4.37 -4.87 -9.79
C TYR A 57 3.30 -3.77 -9.90
N ILE A 58 3.73 -2.50 -9.81
CA ILE A 58 2.84 -1.32 -9.83
C ILE A 58 2.64 -0.81 -11.27
N SER A 59 3.64 -0.99 -12.13
CA SER A 59 3.52 -0.69 -13.56
C SER A 59 3.69 -2.00 -14.33
N PRO A 60 2.59 -2.72 -14.64
CA PRO A 60 2.70 -3.87 -15.51
C PRO A 60 3.24 -3.32 -16.83
N LYS A 61 4.51 -3.64 -17.15
CA LYS A 61 5.05 -3.40 -18.49
C LYS A 61 3.96 -3.81 -19.45
N THR A 62 3.48 -2.87 -20.25
CA THR A 62 2.68 -3.16 -21.43
C THR A 62 3.47 -4.23 -22.18
N LYS A 63 3.03 -5.48 -22.05
CA LYS A 63 3.53 -6.57 -22.88
C LYS A 63 3.03 -6.21 -24.27
N THR A 64 3.82 -5.41 -25.00
CA THR A 64 3.80 -5.43 -26.44
C THR A 64 4.15 -6.86 -26.81
N HIS A 65 3.10 -7.64 -27.05
CA HIS A 65 3.24 -8.94 -27.67
C HIS A 65 3.97 -8.74 -29.00
N PRO A 66 5.01 -9.54 -29.30
CA PRO A 66 5.65 -9.53 -30.60
C PRO A 66 4.67 -9.92 -31.71
#